data_AF-A0A661JHD0-F1
#
_entry.id   AF-A0A661JHD0-F1
#
_cell.length_a   1.000
_cell.length_b   1.000
_cell.length_c   1.000
_cell.angle_alpha   90.00
_cell.angle_beta   90.00
_cell.angle_gamma   90.00
#
_symmetry.space_group_name_H-M   'P 1'
#
loop_
_entity.id
_entity.type
_entity.pdbx_description
1 polymer ?
#
loop_
_entity_poly.entity_id
_entity_poly.type
_entity_poly.pdbx_seq_one_letter_code
_entity_poly.pdbx_strand_id
1 'polypeptide(L)'
;GLDQMLEEFDTLIGLSKLKVLHLNDSRTRFGSRVDRHWHIGEGEIGLSAFRNIVNHPALSHLPGIMETPRKTDADDMRNMEVMKSLISSH
;
A
#
# COMPACT_ATOMS: atom_id res chain seq x y z
N GLY A 1 11.97 -2.88 8.29
CA GLY A 1 11.18 -3.38 7.13
C GLY A 1 9.70 -3.32 7.47
N LEU A 2 8.81 -4.01 6.74
CA LEU A 2 7.37 -4.03 7.05
C LEU A 2 7.11 -4.59 8.46
N ASP A 3 7.68 -5.74 8.81
CA ASP A 3 7.46 -6.40 10.10
C ASP A 3 7.85 -5.50 11.27
N GLN A 4 9.05 -4.92 11.22
CA GLN A 4 9.52 -3.96 12.23
C GLN A 4 8.56 -2.76 12.38
N MET A 5 8.04 -2.23 11.26
CA MET A 5 7.07 -1.12 11.32
C MET A 5 5.77 -1.57 12.02
N LEU A 6 5.29 -2.78 11.75
CA LEU A 6 4.10 -3.33 12.39
C LEU A 6 4.31 -3.61 13.88
N GLU A 7 5.48 -4.11 14.28
CA GLU A 7 5.86 -4.29 15.68
C GLU A 7 5.89 -2.97 16.45
N GLU A 8 6.48 -1.93 15.85
CA GLU A 8 6.50 -0.58 16.41
C GLU A 8 5.07 -0.01 16.51
N PHE A 9 4.25 -0.18 15.48
CA PHE A 9 2.85 0.25 15.49
C PHE A 9 2.03 -0.48 16.57
N ASP A 10 2.18 -1.80 16.70
CA ASP A 10 1.46 -2.60 17.70
C ASP A 10 1.83 -2.17 19.12
N THR A 11 3.12 -1.91 19.36
CA THR A 11 3.63 -1.44 20.65
C THR A 11 3.07 -0.08 21.04
N LEU A 12 3.02 0.87 20.09
CA LEU A 12 2.64 2.25 20.36
C LEU A 12 1.13 2.49 20.34
N ILE A 13 0.41 1.79 19.47
CA ILE A 13 -1.00 2.07 19.14
C ILE A 13 -1.86 0.82 19.33
N GLY A 14 -1.37 -0.32 18.87
CA GLY A 14 -2.05 -1.62 18.84
C GLY A 14 -2.69 -1.90 17.47
N LEU A 15 -2.34 -3.03 16.85
CA LEU A 15 -2.89 -3.47 15.56
C LEU A 15 -4.41 -3.70 15.61
N SER A 16 -4.96 -3.97 16.79
CA SER A 16 -6.42 -4.05 16.98
C SER A 16 -7.15 -2.75 16.60
N LYS A 17 -6.46 -1.60 16.60
CA LYS A 17 -6.99 -0.30 16.18
C LYS A 17 -6.75 0.02 14.70
N LEU A 18 -5.92 -0.76 13.99
CA LEU A 18 -5.70 -0.58 12.56
C LEU A 18 -6.93 -1.10 11.79
N LYS A 19 -7.62 -0.22 11.07
CA LYS A 19 -8.91 -0.55 10.41
C LYS A 19 -8.88 -0.48 8.89
N VAL A 20 -7.91 0.23 8.31
CA VAL A 20 -7.84 0.48 6.87
C VAL A 20 -6.40 0.75 6.48
N LEU A 21 -6.05 0.39 5.25
CA LEU A 21 -4.78 0.71 4.62
C LEU A 21 -5.01 1.71 3.50
N HIS A 22 -4.23 2.78 3.48
CA HIS A 22 -4.12 3.65 2.31
C HIS A 22 -2.92 3.17 1.49
N LEU A 23 -3.20 2.62 0.31
CA LEU A 23 -2.23 1.94 -0.55
C LEU A 23 -1.86 2.87 -1.69
N ASN A 24 -0.85 3.71 -1.46
CA ASN A 24 -0.39 4.72 -2.39
C ASN A 24 1.10 4.54 -2.66
N ASP A 25 1.51 4.53 -3.93
CA ASP A 25 2.94 4.62 -4.23
C ASP A 25 3.40 6.08 -4.02
N SER A 26 4.71 6.31 -3.93
CA SER A 26 5.29 7.65 -3.78
C SER A 26 5.98 8.08 -5.05
N ARG A 27 5.65 9.29 -5.55
CA ARG A 27 6.39 9.90 -6.66
C ARG A 27 7.77 10.44 -6.23
N THR A 28 8.04 10.50 -4.93
CA THR A 28 9.26 11.11 -4.39
C THR A 28 10.05 10.14 -3.53
N ARG A 29 11.36 10.40 -3.42
CA ARG A 29 12.29 9.55 -2.68
C ARG A 29 11.91 9.42 -1.21
N PHE A 30 12.31 8.30 -0.61
CA PHE A 30 12.18 8.07 0.83
C PHE A 30 12.75 9.24 1.64
N GLY A 31 12.01 9.65 2.68
CA GLY A 31 12.42 10.73 3.57
C GLY A 31 12.27 12.15 3.01
N SER A 32 11.67 12.34 1.82
CA SER A 32 11.47 13.66 1.21
C SER A 32 10.55 14.59 2.01
N ARG A 33 9.66 14.03 2.84
CA ARG A 33 8.55 14.74 3.52
C ARG A 33 7.57 15.41 2.56
N VAL A 34 7.51 14.95 1.31
CA VAL A 34 6.56 15.41 0.31
C VAL A 34 5.47 14.36 0.14
N ASP A 35 4.23 14.76 0.41
CA ASP A 35 3.05 13.90 0.25
C ASP A 35 2.56 13.92 -1.21
N ARG A 36 3.18 13.10 -2.06
CA ARG A 36 2.83 13.00 -3.48
C ARG A 36 2.61 11.57 -3.90
N HIS A 37 1.35 11.17 -3.81
CA HIS A 37 0.87 9.86 -4.23
C HIS A 37 1.14 9.58 -5.71
N TRP A 38 1.29 8.30 -6.04
CA TRP A 38 1.52 7.82 -7.39
C TRP A 38 0.88 6.47 -7.66
N HIS A 39 0.81 6.08 -8.94
CA HIS A 39 0.25 4.82 -9.38
C HIS A 39 1.06 3.63 -8.85
N ILE A 40 0.35 2.53 -8.57
CA ILE A 40 0.91 1.34 -7.91
C ILE A 40 2.04 0.74 -8.76
N GLY A 41 3.25 0.71 -8.20
CA GLY A 41 4.43 0.13 -8.84
C GLY A 41 5.14 1.06 -9.81
N GLU A 42 4.63 2.26 -10.03
CA GLU A 42 5.24 3.27 -10.91
C GLU A 42 6.01 4.34 -10.12
N GLY A 43 6.06 4.23 -8.79
CA GLY A 43 6.76 5.15 -7.89
C GLY A 43 8.00 4.52 -7.24
N GLU A 44 8.46 5.16 -6.16
CA GLU A 44 9.68 4.80 -5.44
C GLU A 44 9.48 3.67 -4.42
N ILE A 45 8.22 3.30 -4.08
CA ILE A 45 7.91 2.18 -3.17
C ILE A 45 7.96 0.85 -3.95
N GLY A 46 7.33 0.82 -5.13
CA GLY A 46 7.43 -0.29 -6.07
C GLY A 46 6.62 -1.55 -5.72
N LEU A 47 6.45 -2.42 -6.72
CA LEU A 47 5.54 -3.58 -6.67
C LEU A 47 5.88 -4.62 -5.59
N SER A 48 7.16 -4.81 -5.26
CA SER A 48 7.59 -5.79 -4.26
C SER A 48 7.07 -5.44 -2.87
N ALA A 49 7.09 -4.16 -2.50
CA ALA A 49 6.55 -3.69 -1.23
C ALA A 49 5.02 -3.86 -1.17
N PHE A 50 4.30 -3.53 -2.24
CA PHE A 50 2.85 -3.76 -2.30
C PHE A 50 2.50 -5.24 -2.18
N ARG A 51 3.23 -6.13 -2.87
CA ARG A 51 3.06 -7.58 -2.75
C ARG A 51 3.24 -8.05 -1.30
N ASN A 52 4.24 -7.52 -0.60
CA ASN A 52 4.46 -7.86 0.80
C ASN A 52 3.31 -7.36 1.68
N ILE A 53 2.83 -6.13 1.48
CA ILE A 53 1.75 -5.52 2.28
C ILE A 53 0.44 -6.28 2.12
N VAL A 54 -0.03 -6.51 0.89
CA VAL A 54 -1.38 -7.09 0.67
C VAL A 54 -1.48 -8.57 1.05
N ASN A 55 -0.35 -9.27 1.09
CA ASN A 55 -0.29 -10.67 1.50
C ASN A 55 0.20 -10.86 2.95
N HIS A 56 0.52 -9.78 3.68
CA HIS A 56 1.04 -9.89 5.04
C HIS A 56 -0.07 -10.44 5.97
N PRO A 57 0.17 -11.52 6.76
CA PRO A 57 -0.88 -12.14 7.57
C PRO A 57 -1.60 -11.20 8.55
N ALA A 58 -0.87 -10.21 9.10
CA ALA A 58 -1.45 -9.22 9.99
C ALA A 58 -2.28 -8.13 9.28
N LEU A 59 -2.24 -8.05 7.95
CA LEU A 59 -2.83 -6.96 7.16
C LEU A 59 -3.83 -7.42 6.11
N SER A 60 -3.71 -8.65 5.59
CA SER A 60 -4.45 -9.15 4.43
C SER A 60 -5.97 -9.17 4.61
N HIS A 61 -6.45 -9.11 5.85
CA HIS A 61 -7.87 -9.04 6.19
C HIS A 61 -8.43 -7.61 6.20
N LEU A 62 -7.57 -6.58 6.11
CA LEU A 62 -7.97 -5.19 6.18
C LEU A 62 -8.39 -4.66 4.81
N PRO A 63 -9.38 -3.76 4.75
CA PRO A 63 -9.70 -3.04 3.52
C PRO A 63 -8.53 -2.13 3.11
N GLY A 64 -8.23 -2.11 1.81
CA GLY A 64 -7.27 -1.20 1.20
C GLY A 64 -7.96 -0.17 0.31
N ILE A 65 -7.57 1.09 0.42
CA ILE A 65 -8.04 2.21 -0.41
C ILE A 65 -6.85 2.76 -1.19
N MET A 66 -7.00 2.92 -2.49
CA MET A 66 -6.00 3.59 -3.34
C MET A 66 -6.45 5.02 -3.61
N GLU A 67 -5.61 5.99 -3.28
CA GLU A 67 -5.83 7.44 -3.44
C GLU A 67 -4.83 7.97 -4.48
N THR A 68 -4.70 7.25 -5.59
CA THR A 68 -3.73 7.56 -6.64
C THR A 68 -4.24 8.69 -7.55
N PRO A 69 -3.36 9.41 -8.27
CA PRO A 69 -3.80 10.39 -9.26
C PRO A 69 -4.77 9.77 -10.27
N ARG A 70 -5.83 10.50 -10.61
CA ARG A 70 -6.83 10.06 -11.59
C ARG A 70 -7.02 11.14 -12.65
N LYS A 71 -6.78 10.80 -13.91
CA LYS A 71 -7.21 11.60 -15.06
C LYS A 71 -8.46 11.03 -15.68
N THR A 72 -8.57 9.71 -15.70
CA THR A 72 -9.72 8.96 -16.22
C THR A 72 -9.96 7.71 -15.38
N ASP A 73 -11.13 7.10 -15.51
CA ASP A 73 -11.50 5.86 -14.81
C ASP A 73 -10.57 4.69 -15.17
N ALA A 74 -9.91 4.75 -16.33
CA ALA A 74 -8.92 3.77 -16.74
C ALA A 74 -7.69 3.74 -15.81
N ASP A 75 -7.39 4.85 -15.11
CA ASP A 75 -6.28 4.90 -14.15
C ASP A 75 -6.60 4.08 -12.90
N ASP A 76 -7.83 4.17 -12.40
CA ASP A 76 -8.30 3.36 -11.28
C ASP A 76 -8.32 1.88 -11.66
N MET A 77 -8.85 1.56 -12.86
CA MET A 77 -8.89 0.18 -13.36
C MET A 77 -7.50 -0.43 -13.50
N ARG A 78 -6.52 0.33 -14.00
CA ARG A 78 -5.11 -0.11 -14.10
C ARG A 78 -4.53 -0.43 -12.73
N ASN A 79 -4.68 0.48 -11.76
CA ASN A 79 -4.19 0.24 -10.40
C ASN A 79 -4.87 -0.98 -9.76
N MET A 80 -6.19 -1.15 -9.96
CA MET A 80 -6.94 -2.32 -9.48
C MET A 80 -6.43 -3.62 -10.10
N GLU A 81 -6.15 -3.63 -11.40
CA GLU A 81 -5.60 -4.80 -12.10
C GLU A 81 -4.21 -5.17 -11.55
N VAL A 82 -3.32 -4.17 -11.40
CA VAL A 82 -2.01 -4.35 -10.80
C VAL A 82 -2.15 -4.94 -9.40
N MET A 83 -2.94 -4.33 -8.51
CA MET A 83 -3.10 -4.81 -7.13
C MET A 83 -3.65 -6.23 -7.06
N LYS A 84 -4.67 -6.56 -7.88
CA LYS A 84 -5.20 -7.93 -7.95
C LYS A 84 -4.14 -8.94 -8.39
N SER A 85 -3.24 -8.56 -9.30
CA SER A 85 -2.13 -9.43 -9.74
C SER A 85 -1.07 -9.70 -8.66
N LEU A 86 -1.03 -8.88 -7.60
CA LEU A 86 -0.10 -9.03 -6.48
C LEU A 86 -0.63 -9.94 -5.38
N ILE A 87 -1.94 -10.16 -5.31
CA ILE A 87 -2.57 -11.03 -4.31
C ILE A 87 -2.28 -12.49 -4.66
N SER A 88 -1.72 -13.23 -3.71
CA SER A 88 -1.49 -14.67 -3.86
C SER A 88 -2.82 -15.40 -3.93
N SER A 89 -2.98 -16.27 -4.93
CA SER A 89 -4.13 -17.18 -5.02
C SER A 89 -4.20 -18.02 -3.74
N HIS A 90 -5.32 -17.93 -3.03
CA HIS A 90 -5.65 -18.85 -1.94
C HIS A 90 -6.29 -20.11 -2.52
#